data_AF-A0A317HTX1-F1
#
_entry.id   AF-A0A317HTX1-F1
#
_cell.length_a   1.000
_cell.length_b   1.000
_cell.length_c   1.000
_cell.angle_alpha   90.00
_cell.angle_beta   90.00
_cell.angle_gamma   90.00
#
_symmetry.space_group_name_H-M   'P 1'
#
loop_
_entity.id
_entity.type
_entity.pdbx_description
1 polymer ?
#
loop_
_entity_poly.entity_id
_entity_poly.type
_entity_poly.pdbx_seq_one_letter_code
_entity_poly.pdbx_strand_id
1 'polypeptide(L)'
;MKNYRKEITLHVPSQRGFLVITQQVRDCVRESGITEGIVLINSMHVTSSVFVDDEEQGLFRHYETWLEKVAPVLEAGEYSDEVIGEDIIDAHMKRHVMGREV
;
A
#
# COMPACT_ATOMS: atom_id res chain seq x y z
N MET A 1 -28.60 -0.60 9.87
CA MET A 1 -27.38 -0.61 9.03
C MET A 1 -26.37 -1.53 9.67
N LYS A 2 -25.95 -2.61 9.01
CA LYS A 2 -24.88 -3.48 9.53
C LYS A 2 -23.53 -2.81 9.24
N ASN A 3 -22.58 -2.93 10.16
CA ASN A 3 -21.20 -2.54 9.94
C ASN A 3 -20.28 -3.68 10.39
N TYR A 4 -19.09 -3.73 9.81
CA TYR A 4 -18.05 -4.70 10.13
C TYR A 4 -16.70 -4.00 10.05
N ARG A 5 -15.78 -4.35 10.94
CA ARG A 5 -14.44 -3.77 10.99
C ARG A 5 -13.43 -4.86 11.36
N LYS A 6 -12.34 -4.94 10.62
CA LYS A 6 -11.19 -5.80 10.93
C LYS A 6 -9.90 -5.11 10.52
N GLU A 7 -8.88 -5.25 11.36
CA GLU A 7 -7.53 -4.82 11.05
C GLU A 7 -6.73 -6.03 10.57
N ILE A 8 -5.93 -5.84 9.52
CA ILE A 8 -5.03 -6.86 8.99
C ILE A 8 -3.61 -6.33 9.19
N THR A 9 -2.86 -6.97 10.09
CA THR A 9 -1.44 -6.66 10.30
C THR A 9 -0.60 -7.42 9.28
N LEU A 10 0.26 -6.70 8.57
CA LEU A 10 1.17 -7.25 7.57
C LEU A 10 2.62 -6.96 7.98
N HIS A 11 3.52 -7.90 7.69
CA HIS A 11 4.95 -7.73 7.90
C HIS A 11 5.70 -8.04 6.61
N VAL A 12 6.44 -7.06 6.09
CA VAL A 12 7.31 -7.21 4.92
C VAL A 12 8.76 -7.25 5.42
N PRO A 13 9.55 -8.30 5.13
CA PRO A 13 10.92 -8.44 5.66
C PRO A 13 11.97 -7.57 4.94
N SER A 14 11.53 -6.75 3.99
CA SER A 14 12.33 -5.84 3.16
C SER A 14 11.74 -4.43 3.21
N GLN A 15 12.51 -3.43 2.74
CA GLN A 15 12.05 -2.03 2.72
C GLN A 15 10.78 -1.83 1.90
N ARG A 16 10.62 -2.61 0.81
CA ARG A 16 9.41 -2.64 -0.03
C ARG A 16 9.06 -4.07 -0.39
N GLY A 17 7.77 -4.32 -0.62
CA GLY A 17 7.24 -5.60 -1.07
C GLY A 17 5.76 -5.49 -1.39
N PHE A 18 5.29 -6.37 -2.26
CA PHE A 18 3.88 -6.48 -2.65
C PHE A 18 3.29 -7.72 -2.00
N LEU A 19 2.17 -7.55 -1.29
CA LEU A 19 1.46 -8.63 -0.61
C LEU A 19 0.03 -8.71 -1.14
N VAL A 20 -0.41 -9.91 -1.48
CA VAL A 20 -1.76 -10.16 -1.97
C VAL A 20 -2.67 -10.41 -0.77
N ILE A 21 -3.66 -9.53 -0.57
CA ILE A 21 -4.59 -9.60 0.58
C ILE A 21 -6.02 -10.00 0.20
N THR A 22 -6.26 -10.36 -1.06
CA THR A 22 -7.60 -10.66 -1.61
C THR A 22 -8.34 -11.72 -0.80
N GLN A 23 -7.63 -12.77 -0.34
CA GLN A 23 -8.26 -13.82 0.46
C GLN A 23 -8.66 -13.32 1.85
N GLN A 24 -7.82 -12.51 2.51
CA GLN A 24 -8.14 -11.93 3.82
C GLN A 24 -9.34 -10.98 3.72
N VAL A 25 -9.43 -10.18 2.65
CA VAL A 25 -10.59 -9.32 2.35
C VAL A 25 -11.84 -10.16 2.09
N ARG A 26 -11.75 -11.23 1.30
CA ARG A 26 -12.87 -12.15 1.05
C ARG A 26 -13.41 -12.76 2.35
N ASP A 27 -12.52 -13.12 3.27
CA ASP A 27 -12.90 -13.62 4.59
C ASP A 27 -13.59 -12.55 5.43
N CYS A 28 -13.11 -11.30 5.42
CA CYS A 28 -13.79 -10.16 6.05
C CYS A 28 -15.23 -9.97 5.52
N VAL A 29 -15.41 -10.01 4.19
CA VAL A 29 -16.73 -9.87 3.57
C VAL A 29 -17.65 -11.00 3.98
N ARG A 30 -17.17 -12.25 3.94
CA ARG A 30 -17.94 -13.44 4.37
C ARG A 30 -18.34 -13.35 5.85
N GLU A 31 -17.39 -13.01 6.74
CA GLU A 31 -17.63 -12.84 8.18
C GLU A 31 -18.61 -11.72 8.49
N SER A 32 -18.64 -10.66 7.67
CA SER A 32 -19.54 -9.52 7.88
C SER A 32 -21.04 -9.86 7.73
N GLY A 33 -21.36 -10.88 6.93
CA GLY A 33 -22.74 -11.22 6.57
C GLY A 33 -23.51 -10.08 5.86
N ILE A 34 -22.80 -9.13 5.25
CA ILE A 34 -23.35 -8.07 4.40
C ILE A 34 -23.45 -8.62 2.97
N THR A 35 -24.66 -8.59 2.40
CA THR A 35 -24.94 -9.12 1.06
C THR A 35 -24.82 -8.06 -0.04
N GLU A 36 -25.15 -6.79 0.28
CA GLU A 36 -25.04 -5.64 -0.62
C GLU A 36 -24.54 -4.44 0.20
N GLY A 37 -23.52 -3.75 -0.30
CA GLY A 37 -22.90 -2.64 0.42
C GLY A 37 -21.58 -2.20 -0.21
N ILE A 38 -20.80 -1.47 0.58
CA ILE A 38 -19.48 -0.95 0.22
C ILE A 38 -18.48 -1.50 1.22
N VAL A 39 -17.29 -1.87 0.73
CA VAL A 39 -16.15 -2.27 1.56
C VAL A 39 -15.04 -1.26 1.30
N LEU A 40 -14.56 -0.61 2.35
CA LEU A 40 -13.40 0.28 2.29
C LEU A 40 -12.18 -0.47 2.81
N ILE A 41 -11.10 -0.48 2.05
CA ILE A 41 -9.83 -1.08 2.46
C ILE A 41 -8.74 -0.03 2.31
N ASN A 42 -8.15 0.40 3.42
CA ASN A 42 -7.14 1.44 3.41
C ASN A 42 -5.88 1.01 4.16
N SER A 43 -4.72 1.54 3.74
CA SER A 43 -3.55 1.54 4.62
C SER A 43 -3.76 2.53 5.77
N MET A 44 -3.41 2.11 6.98
CA MET A 44 -3.34 2.99 8.16
C MET A 44 -1.95 3.63 8.32
N HIS A 45 -0.95 3.21 7.54
CA HIS A 45 0.37 3.81 7.49
C HIS A 45 0.49 4.75 6.29
N VAL A 46 1.18 5.88 6.48
CA VAL A 46 1.32 6.94 5.47
C VAL A 46 2.39 6.64 4.41
N THR A 47 3.07 5.50 4.52
CA THR A 47 4.16 5.03 3.64
C THR A 47 3.81 3.72 2.92
N SER A 48 2.54 3.30 2.95
CA SER A 48 2.09 2.10 2.24
C SER A 48 0.70 2.31 1.63
N SER A 49 0.37 1.44 0.67
CA SER A 49 -0.81 1.56 -0.18
C SER A 49 -1.63 0.28 -0.17
N VAL A 50 -2.93 0.44 -0.43
CA VAL A 50 -3.81 -0.64 -0.87
C VAL A 50 -4.32 -0.23 -2.24
N PHE A 51 -4.16 -1.11 -3.23
CA PHE A 51 -4.57 -0.89 -4.61
C PHE A 51 -5.03 -2.22 -5.21
N VAL A 52 -5.73 -2.17 -6.35
CA VAL A 52 -6.22 -3.34 -7.09
C VAL A 52 -5.48 -3.45 -8.41
N ASP A 53 -4.92 -4.63 -8.67
CA ASP A 53 -4.30 -4.99 -9.95
C ASP A 53 -4.20 -6.52 -10.08
N ASP A 54 -3.64 -7.00 -11.20
CA ASP A 54 -3.41 -8.41 -11.50
C ASP A 54 -2.31 -9.02 -10.62
N GLU A 55 -2.52 -10.27 -10.20
CA GLU A 55 -1.57 -11.06 -9.40
C GLU A 55 -0.50 -11.72 -10.28
N GLU A 56 0.33 -10.91 -10.92
CA GLU A 56 1.43 -11.38 -11.76
C GLU A 56 2.80 -11.03 -11.17
N GLN A 57 3.64 -12.03 -10.91
CA GLN A 57 4.98 -11.80 -10.34
C GLN A 57 5.85 -10.89 -11.21
N GLY A 58 5.70 -10.95 -12.53
CA GLY A 58 6.41 -10.07 -13.46
C GLY A 58 5.98 -8.60 -13.30
N LEU A 59 4.70 -8.36 -13.01
CA LEU A 59 4.14 -7.04 -12.83
C LEU A 59 4.67 -6.37 -11.56
N PHE A 60 4.87 -7.11 -10.48
CA PHE A 60 5.46 -6.56 -9.24
C PHE A 60 6.86 -5.98 -9.46
N ARG A 61 7.69 -6.63 -10.30
CA ARG A 61 9.02 -6.11 -10.66
C ARG A 61 8.93 -4.87 -11.54
N HIS A 62 7.95 -4.83 -12.46
CA HIS A 62 7.70 -3.65 -13.27
C HIS A 62 7.24 -2.47 -12.41
N TYR A 63 6.36 -2.70 -11.44
CA TYR A 63 5.95 -1.69 -10.48
C TYR A 63 7.12 -1.14 -9.68
N GLU A 64 7.96 -2.02 -9.14
CA GLU A 64 9.17 -1.60 -8.41
C GLU A 64 10.07 -0.72 -9.28
N THR A 65 10.36 -1.16 -10.51
CA THR A 65 11.18 -0.40 -11.46
C THR A 65 10.54 0.93 -11.86
N TRP A 66 9.23 0.97 -12.05
CA TRP A 66 8.51 2.17 -12.45
C TRP A 66 8.39 3.17 -11.30
N LEU A 67 8.12 2.71 -10.08
CA LEU A 67 8.05 3.55 -8.89
C LEU A 67 9.38 4.22 -8.59
N GLU A 68 10.51 3.55 -8.82
CA GLU A 68 11.83 4.19 -8.70
C GLU A 68 12.08 5.27 -9.76
N LYS A 69 11.36 5.26 -10.89
CA LYS A 69 11.45 6.35 -11.88
C LYS A 69 10.55 7.53 -11.53
N VAL A 70 9.40 7.26 -10.92
CA VAL A 70 8.40 8.30 -10.61
C VAL A 70 8.70 9.00 -9.28
N ALA A 71 9.15 8.23 -8.29
CA ALA A 71 9.46 8.70 -6.95
C ALA A 71 10.70 7.94 -6.45
N PRO A 72 11.91 8.24 -6.98
CA PRO A 72 13.14 7.55 -6.62
C PRO A 72 13.44 7.65 -5.12
N VAL A 73 14.19 6.68 -4.59
CA VAL A 73 14.94 6.89 -3.35
C VAL A 73 15.91 8.04 -3.58
N LEU A 74 15.86 9.03 -2.70
CA LEU A 74 16.66 10.24 -2.79
C LEU A 74 17.90 10.10 -1.91
N GLU A 75 18.99 10.72 -2.34
CA GLU A 75 20.15 10.93 -1.47
C GLU A 75 19.90 12.12 -0.53
N ALA A 76 20.58 12.11 0.62
CA ALA A 76 20.50 13.18 1.60
C ALA A 76 20.78 14.56 0.96
N GLY A 77 19.88 15.52 1.16
CA GLY A 77 19.98 16.87 0.60
C GLY A 77 19.43 17.09 -0.81
N GLU A 78 18.83 16.09 -1.48
CA GLU A 78 18.24 16.29 -2.83
C GLU A 78 16.90 17.06 -2.82
N TYR A 79 16.15 17.06 -1.70
CA TYR A 79 14.83 17.69 -1.61
C TYR A 79 14.79 18.95 -0.73
N SER A 80 15.56 19.00 0.33
CA SER A 80 15.76 20.19 1.16
C SER A 80 17.02 20.05 2.03
N ASP A 81 17.52 21.17 2.54
CA ASP A 81 18.58 21.20 3.57
C ASP A 81 18.07 20.75 4.96
N GLU A 82 16.81 20.28 5.06
CA GLU A 82 16.18 19.86 6.32
C GLU A 82 16.25 18.33 6.49
N VAL A 83 16.97 17.90 7.53
CA VAL A 83 17.25 16.49 7.87
C VAL A 83 16.03 15.79 8.52
N ILE A 84 14.85 15.81 7.90
CA ILE A 84 13.67 15.13 8.47
C ILE A 84 13.34 13.88 7.66
N GLY A 85 13.78 12.73 8.16
CA GLY A 85 13.30 11.41 7.72
C GLY A 85 13.63 11.03 6.29
N GLU A 86 14.80 11.44 5.80
CA GLU A 86 15.27 11.25 4.41
C GLU A 86 15.06 9.81 3.90
N ASP A 87 15.25 8.82 4.76
CA ASP A 87 15.15 7.37 4.44
C ASP A 87 13.74 6.87 4.07
N ILE A 88 12.68 7.68 4.27
CA ILE A 88 11.28 7.26 4.00
C ILE A 88 10.50 8.21 3.09
N ILE A 89 11.10 9.32 2.63
CA ILE A 89 10.41 10.32 1.80
C ILE A 89 9.89 9.67 0.51
N ASP A 90 10.69 8.81 -0.12
CA ASP A 90 10.28 8.07 -1.31
C ASP A 90 9.03 7.22 -1.05
N ALA A 91 8.95 6.57 0.11
CA ALA A 91 7.81 5.74 0.48
C ALA A 91 6.52 6.56 0.64
N HIS A 92 6.61 7.78 1.19
CA HIS A 92 5.48 8.72 1.23
C HIS A 92 5.01 9.10 -0.18
N MET A 93 5.95 9.37 -1.09
CA MET A 93 5.65 9.79 -2.46
C MET A 93 5.08 8.64 -3.29
N LYS A 94 5.71 7.47 -3.24
CA LYS A 94 5.23 6.23 -3.87
C LYS A 94 3.81 5.89 -3.39
N ARG A 95 3.53 6.04 -2.10
CA ARG A 95 2.17 5.88 -1.55
C ARG A 95 1.15 6.84 -2.15
N HIS A 96 1.52 8.08 -2.46
CA HIS A 96 0.60 9.03 -3.11
C HIS A 96 0.27 8.62 -4.54
N VAL A 97 1.25 8.08 -5.27
CA VAL A 97 1.06 7.59 -6.64
C VAL A 97 0.14 6.37 -6.66
N MET A 98 0.38 5.41 -5.76
CA MET A 98 -0.36 4.14 -5.73
C MET A 98 -1.74 4.24 -5.07
N GLY A 99 -2.02 5.32 -4.34
CA GLY A 99 -3.27 5.53 -3.62
C GLY A 99 -3.26 4.91 -2.21
N ARG A 100 -4.18 5.38 -1.36
CA ARG A 100 -4.30 4.94 0.03
C ARG A 100 -5.25 3.76 0.20
N GLU A 101 -6.31 3.76 -0.59
CA GLU A 101 -7.51 2.99 -0.34
C GLU A 101 -8.22 2.64 -1.63
N VAL A 102 -9.02 1.58 -1.53
CA VAL A 102 -9.96 1.08 -2.55
C VAL A 102 -11.28 0.70 -1.91
#